data_AF-A0A7W1PUI7-F1
#
_entry.id   AF-A0A7W1PUI7-F1
#
_cell.length_a   1.000
_cell.length_b   1.000
_cell.length_c   1.000
_cell.angle_alpha   90.00
_cell.angle_beta   90.00
_cell.angle_gamma   90.00
#
_symmetry.space_group_name_H-M   'P 1'
#
loop_
_entity.id
_entity.type
_entity.pdbx_description
1 polymer ?
#
loop_
_entity_poly.entity_id
_entity_poly.type
_entity_poly.pdbx_seq_one_letter_code
_entity_poly.pdbx_strand_id
1 'polypeptide(L)'
;MNKKILLGFLSAILFMACFSAKSQTKRYKFPEHLPGVQKQLVSSTIETSTINFTIGDYILNEVKINGQAAFMPQLEGATPILRKGAPELLKLTASVIIPDDTEMQVKVISTQYTEYAGVLIAPSKGNIKRDQDPASVPYAFGEVYQRNEFFPGALAELREPYIM
;
A
#
# COMPACT_ATOMS: atom_id res chain seq x y z
N MET A 1 -34.34 17.21 60.17
CA MET A 1 -35.77 17.48 59.88
C MET A 1 -35.87 18.82 59.15
N ASN A 2 -36.31 18.79 57.88
CA ASN A 2 -36.81 19.88 57.02
C ASN A 2 -35.83 20.99 56.55
N LYS A 3 -35.88 21.56 55.32
CA LYS A 3 -36.38 21.20 53.98
C LYS A 3 -36.12 22.43 53.06
N LYS A 4 -35.78 22.20 51.77
CA LYS A 4 -35.94 23.08 50.57
C LYS A 4 -34.89 24.20 50.36
N ILE A 5 -34.04 24.16 49.33
CA ILE A 5 -34.21 24.40 47.86
C ILE A 5 -34.46 25.88 47.52
N LEU A 6 -33.59 26.49 46.69
CA LEU A 6 -33.86 27.33 45.48
C LEU A 6 -32.63 28.26 45.19
N LEU A 7 -31.74 27.92 44.24
CA LEU A 7 -31.68 28.36 42.82
C LEU A 7 -30.87 29.67 42.61
N GLY A 8 -29.80 29.60 41.81
CA GLY A 8 -29.02 30.78 41.41
C GLY A 8 -27.90 30.45 40.44
N PHE A 9 -28.26 30.36 39.16
CA PHE A 9 -27.43 30.36 37.95
C PHE A 9 -26.00 30.92 38.10
N LEU A 10 -24.99 30.12 37.73
CA LEU A 10 -23.81 30.67 37.05
C LEU A 10 -23.10 29.61 36.20
N SER A 11 -23.35 29.70 34.89
CA SER A 11 -22.46 29.33 33.79
C SER A 11 -21.85 27.92 33.79
N ALA A 12 -22.60 26.96 33.25
CA ALA A 12 -22.04 25.73 32.73
C ALA A 12 -21.28 26.04 31.42
N ILE A 13 -19.96 26.24 31.52
CA ILE A 13 -19.05 26.16 30.38
C ILE A 13 -18.92 24.68 30.03
N LEU A 14 -19.86 24.17 29.23
CA LEU A 14 -19.72 22.89 28.58
C LEU A 14 -18.78 23.12 27.38
N PHE A 15 -17.49 22.95 27.62
CA PHE A 15 -16.44 22.95 26.60
C PHE A 15 -16.68 21.72 25.70
N MET A 16 -17.54 21.88 24.70
CA MET A 16 -17.74 20.91 23.64
C MET A 16 -16.45 20.90 22.79
N ALA A 17 -15.49 20.10 23.24
CA ALA A 17 -14.29 19.80 22.47
C ALA A 17 -14.71 18.99 21.24
N CYS A 18 -14.99 19.70 20.14
CA CYS A 18 -15.00 19.11 18.80
C CYS A 18 -13.62 18.52 18.56
N PHE A 19 -13.47 17.21 18.81
CA PHE A 19 -12.29 16.45 18.42
C PHE A 19 -12.38 16.22 16.90
N SER A 20 -12.02 17.26 16.14
CA SER A 20 -11.86 17.13 14.69
C SER A 20 -10.66 16.22 14.45
N ALA A 21 -10.92 14.94 14.15
CA ALA A 21 -9.91 14.01 13.70
C ALA A 21 -9.36 14.50 12.36
N LYS A 22 -8.30 15.31 12.40
CA LYS A 22 -7.50 15.60 11.20
C LYS A 22 -6.79 14.31 10.83
N SER A 23 -7.25 13.63 9.78
CA SER A 23 -6.49 12.58 9.11
C SER A 23 -5.19 13.22 8.63
N GLN A 24 -4.06 12.82 9.23
CA GLN A 24 -2.75 13.29 8.81
C GLN A 24 -2.25 12.35 7.72
N THR A 25 -2.27 12.80 6.46
CA THR A 25 -1.54 12.10 5.41
C THR A 25 -0.05 12.33 5.65
N LYS A 26 0.69 11.33 6.14
CA LYS A 26 2.14 11.42 6.25
C LYS A 26 2.75 11.25 4.85
N ARG A 27 3.05 12.37 4.19
CA ARG A 27 3.80 12.38 2.93
C ARG A 27 5.28 12.16 3.23
N TYR A 28 5.77 10.96 2.97
CA TYR A 28 7.20 10.74 2.84
C TYR A 28 7.61 11.28 1.46
N LYS A 29 8.23 12.44 1.44
CA LYS A 29 8.79 13.03 0.21
C LYS A 29 10.19 12.46 0.02
N PHE A 30 10.49 11.93 -1.17
CA PHE A 30 11.89 11.65 -1.50
C PHE A 30 12.66 12.97 -1.61
N PRO A 31 13.99 12.96 -1.39
CA PRO A 31 14.83 14.14 -1.57
C PRO A 31 14.78 14.71 -3.01
N GLU A 32 14.46 13.88 -3.99
CA GLU A 32 14.27 14.24 -5.39
C GLU A 32 12.84 13.91 -5.83
N HIS A 33 12.15 14.89 -6.45
CA HIS A 33 10.85 14.66 -7.08
C HIS A 33 11.06 13.82 -8.34
N LEU A 34 10.75 12.53 -8.25
CA LEU A 34 10.79 11.62 -9.37
C LEU A 34 9.37 11.40 -9.91
N PRO A 35 9.13 11.57 -11.21
CA PRO A 35 7.78 11.42 -11.77
C PRO A 35 7.36 9.95 -11.75
N GLY A 36 6.32 9.65 -10.96
CA GLY A 36 5.55 8.40 -10.98
C GLY A 36 6.37 7.11 -11.19
N VAL A 37 5.85 6.18 -11.99
CA VAL A 37 6.58 4.99 -12.41
C VAL A 37 7.15 5.21 -13.81
N GLN A 38 8.46 4.98 -13.97
CA GLN A 38 9.08 4.91 -15.29
C GLN A 38 9.51 3.48 -15.61
N LYS A 39 9.25 3.05 -16.85
CA LYS A 39 9.63 1.75 -17.37
C LYS A 39 10.45 1.98 -18.63
N GLN A 40 11.68 1.52 -18.65
CA GLN A 40 12.60 1.71 -19.77
C GLN A 40 13.10 0.36 -20.26
N LEU A 41 12.97 0.10 -21.55
CA LEU A 41 13.68 -0.97 -22.22
C LEU A 41 15.13 -0.53 -22.43
N VAL A 42 16.06 -1.14 -21.70
CA VAL A 42 17.49 -0.82 -21.76
C VAL A 42 18.12 -1.50 -22.97
N SER A 43 17.77 -2.77 -23.19
CA SER A 43 18.21 -3.55 -24.34
C SER A 43 17.22 -4.67 -24.64
N SER A 44 17.18 -5.10 -25.90
CA SER A 44 16.38 -6.24 -26.32
C SER A 44 17.06 -6.95 -27.49
N THR A 45 17.16 -8.26 -27.37
CA THR A 45 17.57 -9.22 -28.40
C THR A 45 16.52 -10.33 -28.44
N ILE A 46 16.67 -11.29 -29.36
CA ILE A 46 15.79 -12.46 -29.42
C ILE A 46 15.89 -13.34 -28.15
N GLU A 47 17.03 -13.34 -27.46
CA GLU A 47 17.26 -14.18 -26.29
C GLU A 47 17.01 -13.45 -24.96
N THR A 48 17.19 -12.12 -24.93
CA THR A 48 17.19 -11.36 -23.69
C THR A 48 16.52 -10.00 -23.83
N SER A 49 15.78 -9.58 -22.80
CA SER A 49 15.30 -8.21 -22.68
C SER A 49 15.66 -7.67 -21.30
N THR A 50 16.32 -6.51 -21.27
CA THR A 50 16.68 -5.82 -20.03
C THR A 50 15.74 -4.63 -19.83
N ILE A 51 15.03 -4.62 -18.71
CA ILE A 51 14.05 -3.59 -18.39
C ILE A 51 14.45 -2.95 -17.07
N ASN A 52 14.49 -1.61 -17.07
CA ASN A 52 14.68 -0.83 -15.85
C ASN A 52 13.33 -0.28 -15.37
N PHE A 53 13.05 -0.45 -14.09
CA PHE A 53 11.92 0.17 -13.41
C PHE A 53 12.46 1.22 -12.45
N THR A 54 12.03 2.48 -12.64
CA THR A 54 12.31 3.56 -11.70
C THR A 54 11.03 3.90 -10.96
N ILE A 55 11.09 3.85 -9.63
CA ILE A 55 10.00 4.20 -8.74
C ILE A 55 10.20 5.65 -8.30
N GLY A 56 9.24 6.50 -8.60
CA GLY A 56 9.20 7.87 -8.15
C GLY A 56 8.39 8.09 -6.88
N ASP A 57 7.89 9.31 -6.71
CA ASP A 57 7.14 9.69 -5.51
C ASP A 57 5.86 8.87 -5.36
N TYR A 58 5.65 8.32 -4.16
CA TYR A 58 4.42 7.65 -3.76
C TYR A 58 3.83 8.27 -2.50
N ILE A 59 2.56 7.97 -2.23
CA ILE A 59 1.84 8.47 -1.06
C ILE A 59 1.61 7.31 -0.09
N LEU A 60 1.78 7.54 1.21
CA LEU A 60 1.31 6.63 2.25
C LEU A 60 0.04 7.20 2.87
N ASN A 61 -1.10 6.61 2.54
CA ASN A 61 -2.39 6.96 3.12
C ASN A 61 -2.55 6.27 4.48
N GLU A 62 -2.78 7.04 5.54
CA GLU A 62 -3.05 6.49 6.86
C GLU A 62 -4.49 5.95 6.93
N VAL A 63 -4.64 4.74 7.45
CA VAL A 63 -5.91 4.12 7.81
C VAL A 63 -5.86 3.66 9.27
N LYS A 64 -6.99 3.79 9.98
CA LYS A 64 -7.10 3.32 11.37
C LYS A 64 -7.74 1.95 11.40
N ILE A 65 -7.04 0.98 11.98
CA ILE A 65 -7.51 -0.39 12.16
C ILE A 65 -7.47 -0.68 13.66
N ASN A 66 -8.64 -0.88 14.29
CA ASN A 66 -8.75 -1.11 15.74
C ASN A 66 -8.04 -0.05 16.61
N GLY A 67 -8.03 1.21 16.16
CA GLY A 67 -7.36 2.32 16.85
C GLY A 67 -5.87 2.47 16.55
N GLN A 68 -5.26 1.50 15.86
CA GLN A 68 -3.86 1.56 15.43
C GLN A 68 -3.74 2.18 14.03
N ALA A 69 -2.77 3.06 13.84
CA ALA A 69 -2.45 3.62 12.53
C ALA A 69 -1.71 2.58 11.67
N ALA A 70 -2.19 2.38 10.45
CA ALA A 70 -1.55 1.59 9.41
C ALA A 70 -1.51 2.40 8.11
N PHE A 71 -0.65 2.02 7.17
CA PHE A 71 -0.40 2.78 5.96
C PHE A 71 -0.68 1.96 4.71
N MET A 72 -1.30 2.60 3.74
CA MET A 72 -1.54 2.06 2.40
C MET A 72 -0.73 2.86 1.38
N PRO A 73 0.24 2.25 0.69
CA PRO A 73 0.97 2.90 -0.38
C PRO A 73 0.05 3.15 -1.59
N GLN A 74 0.25 4.28 -2.24
CA GLN A 74 -0.41 4.65 -3.48
C GLN A 74 0.62 5.24 -4.44
N LEU A 75 0.69 4.67 -5.64
CA LEU A 75 1.59 5.08 -6.71
C LEU A 75 0.87 4.91 -8.05
N GLU A 76 0.83 5.96 -8.85
CA GLU A 76 0.26 5.91 -10.19
C GLU A 76 1.07 4.96 -11.08
N GLY A 77 0.37 4.14 -11.89
CA GLY A 77 1.00 3.11 -12.73
C GLY A 77 1.39 1.83 -12.00
N ALA A 78 1.09 1.73 -10.69
CA ALA A 78 1.25 0.54 -9.88
C ALA A 78 -0.12 -0.05 -9.47
N THR A 79 -0.14 -1.33 -9.15
CA THR A 79 -1.35 -2.05 -8.72
C THR A 79 -1.10 -2.82 -7.42
N PRO A 80 -2.10 -3.02 -6.55
CA PRO A 80 -1.90 -3.78 -5.32
C PRO A 80 -1.69 -5.28 -5.57
N ILE A 81 -0.97 -5.92 -4.66
CA ILE A 81 -0.93 -7.38 -4.53
C ILE A 81 -2.22 -7.81 -3.81
N LEU A 82 -3.17 -8.36 -4.57
CA LEU A 82 -4.49 -8.75 -4.08
C LEU A 82 -4.48 -10.07 -3.28
N ARG A 83 -3.76 -10.10 -2.15
CA ARG A 83 -3.71 -11.25 -1.24
C ARG A 83 -4.34 -10.87 0.10
N LYS A 84 -5.59 -11.28 0.31
CA LYS A 84 -6.35 -10.95 1.51
C LYS A 84 -5.56 -11.26 2.78
N GLY A 85 -5.47 -10.28 3.68
CA GLY A 85 -4.78 -10.38 4.96
C GLY A 85 -3.26 -10.24 4.91
N ALA A 86 -2.64 -10.17 3.74
CA ALA A 86 -1.23 -9.84 3.59
C ALA A 86 -1.01 -8.32 3.48
N PRO A 87 0.20 -7.78 3.72
CA PRO A 87 0.49 -6.37 3.50
C PRO A 87 0.04 -5.87 2.12
N GLU A 88 -0.73 -4.77 2.11
CA GLU A 88 -1.16 -4.08 0.89
C GLU A 88 0.05 -3.37 0.27
N LEU A 89 0.87 -4.14 -0.46
CA LEU A 89 2.00 -3.63 -1.23
C LEU A 89 1.64 -3.52 -2.71
N LEU A 90 2.32 -2.60 -3.39
CA LEU A 90 2.12 -2.36 -4.82
C LEU A 90 3.12 -3.20 -5.63
N LYS A 91 2.71 -3.56 -6.84
CA LYS A 91 3.53 -4.18 -7.87
C LYS A 91 3.45 -3.40 -9.18
N LEU A 92 4.52 -3.51 -9.95
CA LEU A 92 4.62 -3.00 -11.30
C LEU A 92 4.62 -4.17 -12.28
N THR A 93 4.08 -3.94 -13.47
CA THR A 93 4.03 -4.94 -14.53
C THR A 93 4.45 -4.33 -15.86
N ALA A 94 5.11 -5.14 -16.69
CA ALA A 94 5.38 -4.83 -18.09
C ALA A 94 5.10 -6.09 -18.93
N SER A 95 4.63 -5.88 -20.16
CA SER A 95 4.54 -6.94 -21.15
C SER A 95 5.83 -6.97 -21.96
N VAL A 96 6.35 -8.17 -22.22
CA VAL A 96 7.59 -8.41 -22.95
C VAL A 96 7.29 -9.44 -24.02
N ILE A 97 7.75 -9.18 -25.24
CA ILE A 97 7.69 -10.17 -26.32
C ILE A 97 8.77 -11.22 -26.04
N ILE A 98 8.38 -12.48 -26.09
CA ILE A 98 9.25 -13.64 -25.88
C ILE A 98 9.21 -14.52 -27.14
N PRO A 99 10.25 -15.32 -27.42
CA PRO A 99 10.20 -16.31 -28.50
C PRO A 99 9.16 -17.41 -28.23
N ASP A 100 8.69 -18.04 -29.30
CA ASP A 100 7.56 -18.99 -29.27
C ASP A 100 7.89 -20.27 -28.46
N ASP A 101 9.09 -20.84 -28.65
CA ASP A 101 9.45 -22.18 -28.18
C ASP A 101 10.62 -22.17 -27.17
N THR A 102 10.63 -21.19 -26.25
CA THR A 102 11.70 -21.08 -25.24
C THR A 102 11.17 -20.84 -23.84
N GLU A 103 11.76 -21.52 -22.86
CA GLU A 103 11.49 -21.24 -21.44
C GLU A 103 12.15 -19.94 -21.01
N MET A 104 11.38 -19.10 -20.31
CA MET A 104 11.84 -17.81 -19.85
C MET A 104 12.18 -17.84 -18.36
N GLN A 105 13.24 -17.11 -18.01
CA GLN A 105 13.61 -16.84 -16.62
C GLN A 105 13.74 -15.35 -16.38
N VAL A 106 13.43 -14.90 -15.17
CA VAL A 106 13.68 -13.53 -14.73
C VAL A 106 14.82 -13.50 -13.73
N LYS A 107 15.74 -12.54 -13.92
CA LYS A 107 16.84 -12.28 -12.99
C LYS A 107 16.91 -10.80 -12.69
N VAL A 108 16.99 -10.48 -11.40
CA VAL A 108 17.29 -9.13 -10.94
C VAL A 108 18.80 -8.91 -11.05
N ILE A 109 19.22 -7.99 -11.91
CA ILE A 109 20.64 -7.70 -12.17
C ILE A 109 21.16 -6.49 -11.39
N SER A 110 20.27 -5.59 -10.96
CA SER A 110 20.59 -4.40 -10.18
C SER A 110 19.37 -3.96 -9.38
N THR A 111 19.59 -3.45 -8.17
CA THR A 111 18.54 -2.90 -7.29
C THR A 111 19.10 -1.76 -6.47
N GLN A 112 18.27 -0.75 -6.22
CA GLN A 112 18.50 0.26 -5.20
C GLN A 112 17.22 0.41 -4.39
N TYR A 113 17.35 0.53 -3.07
CA TYR A 113 16.20 0.68 -2.18
C TYR A 113 16.54 1.60 -1.01
N THR A 114 15.49 2.08 -0.34
CA THR A 114 15.58 2.84 0.91
C THR A 114 14.73 2.15 1.95
N GLU A 115 15.27 1.99 3.17
CA GLU A 115 14.55 1.37 4.28
C GLU A 115 13.84 2.43 5.12
N TYR A 116 12.60 2.12 5.50
CA TYR A 116 11.81 2.91 6.44
C TYR A 116 11.39 2.02 7.61
N ALA A 117 11.90 2.34 8.80
CA ALA A 117 11.55 1.62 10.03
C ALA A 117 10.25 2.15 10.66
N GLY A 118 9.60 1.31 11.47
CA GLY A 118 8.42 1.71 12.25
C GLY A 118 7.16 1.97 11.40
N VAL A 119 7.06 1.38 10.21
CA VAL A 119 5.91 1.49 9.32
C VAL A 119 5.08 0.22 9.39
N LEU A 120 3.82 0.35 9.81
CA LEU A 120 2.84 -0.73 9.69
C LEU A 120 2.08 -0.58 8.38
N ILE A 121 2.25 -1.52 7.46
CA ILE A 121 1.43 -1.57 6.25
C ILE A 121 0.07 -2.19 6.58
N ALA A 122 -1.01 -1.60 6.08
CA ALA A 122 -2.36 -2.13 6.24
C ALA A 122 -2.53 -3.47 5.50
N PRO A 123 -3.35 -4.41 6.01
CA PRO A 123 -3.58 -5.67 5.32
C PRO A 123 -4.49 -5.46 4.12
N SER A 124 -4.28 -6.23 3.06
CA SER A 124 -5.11 -6.22 1.88
C SER A 124 -6.49 -6.78 2.17
N LYS A 125 -7.51 -6.12 1.63
CA LYS A 125 -8.87 -6.68 1.59
C LYS A 125 -8.99 -7.81 0.54
N GLY A 126 -7.97 -7.97 -0.31
CA GLY A 126 -7.98 -8.90 -1.43
C GLY A 126 -8.97 -8.46 -2.50
N ASN A 127 -9.47 -9.43 -3.26
CA ASN A 127 -10.47 -9.15 -4.30
C ASN A 127 -11.85 -8.88 -3.65
N ILE A 128 -12.43 -7.71 -3.93
CA ILE A 128 -13.76 -7.30 -3.47
C ILE A 128 -14.74 -7.48 -4.63
N LYS A 129 -15.88 -8.12 -4.37
CA LYS A 129 -16.89 -8.33 -5.41
C LYS A 129 -17.59 -7.03 -5.78
N ARG A 130 -18.07 -6.92 -7.02
CA ARG A 130 -18.74 -5.71 -7.53
C ARG A 130 -20.06 -5.37 -6.83
N ASP A 131 -20.69 -6.35 -6.18
CA ASP A 131 -21.92 -6.20 -5.40
C ASP A 131 -21.68 -5.80 -3.94
N GLN A 132 -20.41 -5.65 -3.52
CA GLN A 132 -20.02 -5.28 -2.17
C GLN A 132 -19.49 -3.85 -2.12
N ASP A 133 -19.91 -3.07 -1.12
CA ASP A 133 -19.29 -1.79 -0.82
C ASP A 133 -17.88 -2.00 -0.21
N PRO A 134 -16.80 -1.53 -0.83
CA PRO A 134 -15.45 -1.65 -0.30
C PRO A 134 -15.26 -1.07 1.10
N ALA A 135 -16.03 -0.03 1.47
CA ALA A 135 -15.98 0.58 2.80
C ALA A 135 -16.53 -0.35 3.89
N SER A 136 -17.48 -1.23 3.54
CA SER A 136 -18.09 -2.19 4.46
C SER A 136 -17.21 -3.41 4.76
N VAL A 137 -16.24 -3.73 3.89
CA VAL A 137 -15.33 -4.86 4.08
C VAL A 137 -14.26 -4.49 5.12
N PRO A 138 -14.19 -5.17 6.28
CA PRO A 138 -13.22 -4.83 7.31
C PRO A 138 -11.80 -5.28 6.93
N TYR A 139 -10.81 -4.57 7.45
CA TYR A 139 -9.42 -5.03 7.44
C TYR A 139 -9.23 -6.20 8.40
N ALA A 140 -8.42 -7.18 8.01
CA ALA A 140 -8.05 -8.32 8.86
C ALA A 140 -6.59 -8.66 8.65
N PHE A 141 -5.78 -8.67 9.71
CA PHE A 141 -4.38 -9.07 9.64
C PHE A 141 -4.28 -10.60 9.51
N GLY A 142 -3.60 -11.06 8.47
CA GLY A 142 -3.33 -12.48 8.24
C GLY A 142 -2.08 -12.97 8.95
N GLU A 143 -1.81 -14.27 8.86
CA GLU A 143 -0.66 -14.94 9.49
C GLU A 143 0.70 -14.38 9.07
N VAL A 144 0.81 -13.79 7.88
CA VAL A 144 2.07 -13.23 7.38
C VAL A 144 2.63 -12.11 8.28
N TYR A 145 1.77 -11.42 9.05
CA TYR A 145 2.21 -10.41 10.02
C TYR A 145 2.86 -11.01 11.28
N GLN A 146 2.75 -12.32 11.48
CA GLN A 146 3.35 -13.03 12.61
C GLN A 146 4.72 -13.62 12.27
N ARG A 147 5.16 -13.45 11.02
CA ARG A 147 6.41 -13.99 10.50
C ARG A 147 7.44 -12.87 10.36
N ASN A 148 8.66 -13.13 10.81
CA ASN A 148 9.78 -12.21 10.63
C ASN A 148 10.43 -12.45 9.26
N GLU A 149 9.71 -12.13 8.19
CA GLU A 149 10.13 -12.33 6.80
C GLU A 149 9.65 -11.18 5.91
N PHE A 150 10.34 -10.95 4.79
CA PHE A 150 9.91 -9.98 3.79
C PHE A 150 8.74 -10.55 2.97
N PHE A 151 7.71 -9.74 2.79
CA PHE A 151 6.60 -10.02 1.87
C PHE A 151 6.70 -9.10 0.64
N PRO A 152 6.45 -9.58 -0.60
CA PRO A 152 6.09 -10.96 -0.99
C PRO A 152 7.29 -11.93 -1.06
N GLY A 153 8.50 -11.46 -0.78
CA GLY A 153 9.74 -12.25 -0.82
C GLY A 153 10.53 -12.00 -2.09
N ALA A 154 10.07 -12.52 -3.23
CA ALA A 154 10.71 -12.28 -4.53
C ALA A 154 10.46 -10.86 -5.04
N LEU A 155 11.51 -10.21 -5.56
CA LEU A 155 11.43 -8.84 -6.12
C LEU A 155 10.86 -8.81 -7.54
N ALA A 156 10.99 -9.91 -8.29
CA ALA A 156 10.49 -10.05 -9.64
C ALA A 156 10.03 -11.49 -9.89
N GLU A 157 8.95 -11.63 -10.65
CA GLU A 157 8.39 -12.91 -11.07
C GLU A 157 7.91 -12.80 -12.52
N LEU A 158 7.92 -13.94 -13.23
CA LEU A 158 7.22 -14.06 -14.51
C LEU A 158 5.82 -14.59 -14.27
N ARG A 159 4.87 -14.13 -15.09
CA ARG A 159 3.56 -14.76 -15.19
C ARG A 159 3.59 -15.81 -16.30
N GLU A 160 2.57 -16.66 -16.30
CA GLU A 160 2.31 -17.57 -17.42
C GLU A 160 2.31 -16.79 -18.75
N PRO A 161 3.04 -17.28 -19.77
CA PRO A 161 3.06 -16.66 -21.08
C PRO A 161 1.68 -16.75 -21.74
N TYR A 162 1.40 -15.82 -22.64
CA TYR A 162 0.13 -15.77 -23.37
C TYR A 162 0.34 -15.21 -24.78
N ILE A 163 -0.59 -15.54 -25.68
CA ILE A 163 -0.66 -15.05 -27.06
C ILE A 163 -1.81 -14.04 -27.15
N MET A 164 -1.61 -12.93 -27.86
CA MET A 164 -2.60 -11.85 -28.06
C MET A 164 -3.24 -11.90 -29.44
#